data_AF-A0A6J4Q702-F1
#
_entry.id   AF-A0A6J4Q702-F1
#
_cell.length_a   1.000
_cell.length_b   1.000
_cell.length_c   1.000
_cell.angle_alpha   90.00
_cell.angle_beta   90.00
_cell.angle_gamma   90.00
#
_symmetry.space_group_name_H-M   'P 1'
#
loop_
_entity.id
_entity.type
_entity.pdbx_description
1 polymer ?
#
loop_
_entity_poly.entity_id
_entity_poly.type
_entity_poly.pdbx_seq_one_letter_code
_entity_poly.pdbx_strand_id
1 'polypeptide(L)'
;MSEDSRDKADALAEGMEAAGALIENLEQEVADLRSDLDQAAAALKAAQEEVSSRAGALEEKERARVEAESEVEDLRAEISALKQRHSDEQLRLSNEHINELAEVRSRLEEQRRTDVDAASSETRLDAIKEEGRREREVLEARYREEIEALKNASEHWEEQLRTSYQEQEARHAAELESARSAAAERENALERFLREDFERRLSEERVAADDRQTAAVQALRSAAAERELELQNVVGTQQGEIESLRAELESASRSSEERRKEELRQFKALAEGRENDLRKTHATRLAEAKESADKRVAAIQAQREADNRALRARHEQETARLRREHEEQLVAEDERRKAETWALDERLREAAVQRETEMRAYTARLTELEAARLSQKSSSQEDLERVVERFGAEISDFENRVTELEGALEESEARRNELETVLGEVRAGGEESSGIIARPDDAADGEPKGRLEDVEAQNILAEEKIEDLQARLSEAREESRRNAEELQRALESLDRLSDPARRLREGIALFNESEHARTVASISKAFGLPRVHAAIDGTAPGRPTLTFLWGDMSWRRYVSDPTEGVEEPRVYLTGTGEDPAEVEASSRQPNARMDSRGRLMIGVQAH
;
A
#
# COMPACT_ATOMS: atom_id res chain seq x y z
N MET A 1 -13.53 -96.62 -64.52
CA MET A 1 -12.19 -96.80 -63.91
C MET A 1 -11.33 -95.64 -64.40
N SER A 2 -10.88 -94.75 -63.51
CA SER A 2 -10.01 -93.56 -63.74
C SER A 2 -10.65 -92.15 -63.74
N GLU A 3 -11.67 -91.86 -62.92
CA GLU A 3 -12.07 -90.45 -62.66
C GLU A 3 -12.09 -90.04 -61.17
N ASP A 4 -12.00 -90.98 -60.22
CA ASP A 4 -12.26 -90.72 -58.79
C ASP A 4 -11.00 -90.46 -57.92
N SER A 5 -9.82 -90.35 -58.55
CA SER A 5 -8.55 -90.08 -57.86
C SER A 5 -8.00 -88.68 -58.10
N ARG A 6 -8.56 -87.92 -59.05
CA ARG A 6 -8.20 -86.50 -59.28
C ARG A 6 -8.85 -85.60 -58.24
N ASP A 7 -10.14 -85.78 -57.97
CA ASP A 7 -10.89 -84.98 -56.98
C ASP A 7 -10.33 -85.04 -55.55
N LYS A 8 -9.78 -86.19 -55.10
CA LYS A 8 -9.15 -86.30 -53.76
C LYS A 8 -7.78 -85.66 -53.69
N ALA A 9 -7.04 -85.62 -54.79
CA ALA A 9 -5.75 -84.93 -54.86
C ALA A 9 -5.96 -83.41 -54.89
N ASP A 10 -6.98 -82.95 -55.61
CA ASP A 10 -7.35 -81.53 -55.70
C ASP A 10 -7.85 -80.99 -54.34
N ALA A 11 -8.70 -81.74 -53.62
CA ALA A 11 -9.15 -81.35 -52.28
C ALA A 11 -8.00 -81.31 -51.22
N LEU A 12 -6.99 -82.18 -51.36
CA LEU A 12 -5.82 -82.18 -50.48
C LEU A 12 -4.88 -81.01 -50.84
N ALA A 13 -4.77 -80.65 -52.12
CA ALA A 13 -4.05 -79.47 -52.57
C ALA A 13 -4.71 -78.18 -52.05
N GLU A 14 -6.04 -78.04 -52.16
CA GLU A 14 -6.78 -76.90 -51.58
C GLU A 14 -6.61 -76.81 -50.05
N GLY A 15 -6.63 -77.95 -49.35
CA GLY A 15 -6.40 -77.99 -47.90
C GLY A 15 -4.97 -77.58 -47.51
N MET A 16 -3.96 -77.95 -48.30
CA MET A 16 -2.57 -77.53 -48.10
C MET A 16 -2.37 -76.05 -48.43
N GLU A 17 -3.06 -75.53 -49.45
CA GLU A 17 -3.05 -74.11 -49.81
C GLU A 17 -3.72 -73.26 -48.72
N ALA A 18 -4.86 -73.71 -48.18
CA ALA A 18 -5.52 -73.04 -47.06
C ALA A 18 -4.68 -73.07 -45.77
N ALA A 19 -3.99 -74.18 -45.50
CA ALA A 19 -3.05 -74.26 -44.38
C ALA A 19 -1.82 -73.35 -44.60
N GLY A 20 -1.33 -73.26 -45.84
CA GLY A 20 -0.26 -72.33 -46.23
C GLY A 20 -0.67 -70.88 -46.01
N ALA A 21 -1.85 -70.49 -46.47
CA ALA A 21 -2.40 -69.14 -46.26
C ALA A 21 -2.60 -68.81 -44.77
N LEU A 22 -2.97 -69.79 -43.94
CA LEU A 22 -3.09 -69.60 -42.49
C LEU A 22 -1.72 -69.43 -41.83
N ILE A 23 -0.71 -70.19 -42.26
CA ILE A 23 0.68 -70.04 -41.79
C ILE A 23 1.21 -68.66 -42.19
N GLU A 24 1.03 -68.24 -43.44
CA GLU A 24 1.44 -66.90 -43.90
C GLU A 24 0.75 -65.79 -43.09
N ASN A 25 -0.54 -65.93 -42.79
CA ASN A 25 -1.25 -64.96 -41.94
C ASN A 25 -0.70 -64.93 -40.51
N LEU A 26 -0.43 -66.09 -39.90
CA LEU A 26 0.19 -66.15 -38.57
C LEU A 26 1.61 -65.60 -38.57
N GLU A 27 2.40 -65.82 -39.62
CA GLU A 27 3.72 -65.24 -39.77
C GLU A 27 3.65 -63.72 -39.89
N GLN A 28 2.66 -63.20 -40.63
CA GLN A 28 2.39 -61.77 -40.71
C GLN A 28 1.98 -61.20 -39.36
N GLU A 29 1.05 -61.84 -38.62
CA GLU A 29 0.66 -61.41 -37.28
C GLU A 29 1.84 -61.41 -36.29
N VAL A 30 2.71 -62.42 -36.35
CA VAL A 30 3.93 -62.47 -35.52
C VAL A 30 4.92 -61.37 -35.92
N ALA A 31 5.03 -61.04 -37.21
CA ALA A 31 5.87 -59.93 -37.68
C ALA A 31 5.33 -58.59 -37.19
N ASP A 32 4.01 -58.39 -37.27
CA ASP A 32 3.32 -57.19 -36.79
C ASP A 32 3.48 -57.03 -35.27
N LEU A 33 3.30 -58.11 -34.50
CA LEU A 33 3.52 -58.10 -33.03
C LEU A 33 4.98 -57.80 -32.65
N ARG A 34 5.95 -58.27 -33.43
CA ARG A 34 7.37 -57.92 -33.20
C ARG A 34 7.63 -56.44 -33.50
N SER A 35 7.07 -55.92 -34.58
CA SER A 35 7.12 -54.49 -34.92
C SER A 35 6.51 -53.65 -33.79
N ASP A 36 5.34 -54.03 -33.27
CA ASP A 36 4.68 -53.35 -32.17
C ASP A 36 5.50 -53.40 -30.88
N LEU A 37 6.14 -54.55 -30.58
CA LEU A 37 7.01 -54.70 -29.41
C LEU A 37 8.27 -53.81 -29.53
N ASP A 38 8.88 -53.75 -30.72
CA ASP A 38 10.04 -52.90 -30.98
C ASP A 38 9.67 -51.42 -30.87
N GLN A 39 8.50 -51.02 -31.38
CA GLN A 39 7.96 -49.67 -31.21
C GLN A 39 7.70 -49.34 -29.73
N ALA A 40 7.11 -50.27 -28.97
CA ALA A 40 6.86 -50.09 -27.54
C ALA A 40 8.17 -49.99 -26.74
N ALA A 41 9.19 -50.79 -27.09
CA ALA A 41 10.52 -50.72 -26.46
C ALA A 41 11.22 -49.38 -26.77
N ALA A 42 11.12 -48.90 -28.01
CA ALA A 42 11.64 -47.58 -28.39
C ALA A 42 10.92 -46.44 -27.63
N ALA A 43 9.59 -46.52 -27.51
CA ALA A 43 8.80 -45.55 -26.76
C ALA A 43 9.14 -45.56 -25.26
N LEU A 44 9.33 -46.73 -24.66
CA LEU A 44 9.75 -46.87 -23.26
C LEU A 44 11.12 -46.22 -23.03
N LYS A 45 12.08 -46.47 -23.93
CA LYS A 45 13.42 -45.88 -23.85
C LYS A 45 13.38 -44.36 -23.96
N ALA A 46 12.60 -43.83 -24.91
CA ALA A 46 12.40 -42.38 -25.04
C ALA A 46 11.76 -41.77 -23.78
N ALA A 47 10.76 -42.42 -23.20
CA ALA A 47 10.15 -41.99 -21.94
C ALA A 47 11.15 -42.03 -20.77
N GLN A 48 12.03 -43.03 -20.71
CA GLN A 48 13.06 -43.12 -19.67
C GLN A 48 14.13 -42.02 -19.82
N GLU A 49 14.52 -41.69 -21.05
CA GLU A 49 15.42 -40.56 -21.35
C GLU A 49 14.77 -39.21 -20.97
N GLU A 50 13.47 -39.05 -21.25
CA GLU A 50 12.71 -37.86 -20.83
C GLU A 50 12.60 -37.74 -19.30
N VAL A 51 12.33 -38.84 -18.60
CA VAL A 51 12.30 -38.84 -17.12
C VAL A 51 13.67 -38.50 -16.55
N SER A 52 14.75 -39.01 -17.16
CA SER A 52 16.13 -38.74 -16.71
C SER A 52 16.52 -37.27 -16.96
N SER A 53 16.12 -36.68 -18.08
CA SER A 53 16.37 -35.26 -18.37
C SER A 53 15.56 -34.35 -17.44
N ARG A 54 14.30 -34.70 -17.18
CA ARG A 54 13.46 -33.97 -16.20
C ARG A 54 14.00 -34.08 -14.78
N ALA A 55 14.53 -35.24 -14.37
CA ALA A 55 15.18 -35.41 -13.08
C ALA A 55 16.43 -34.54 -12.96
N GLY A 56 17.30 -34.52 -13.98
CA GLY A 56 18.47 -33.63 -14.02
C GLY A 56 18.09 -32.14 -13.94
N ALA A 57 17.08 -31.71 -14.70
CA ALA A 57 16.59 -30.34 -14.64
C ALA A 57 15.99 -29.96 -13.28
N LEU A 58 15.37 -30.92 -12.58
CA LEU A 58 14.83 -30.71 -11.24
C LEU A 58 15.95 -30.57 -10.21
N GLU A 59 17.00 -31.40 -10.29
CA GLU A 59 18.19 -31.27 -9.43
C GLU A 59 18.90 -29.94 -9.63
N GLU A 60 19.07 -29.47 -10.88
CA GLU A 60 19.64 -28.15 -11.17
C GLU A 60 18.80 -27.02 -10.57
N LYS A 61 17.47 -27.13 -10.68
CA LYS A 61 16.55 -26.17 -10.08
C LYS A 61 16.61 -26.19 -8.55
N GLU A 62 16.76 -27.36 -7.93
CA GLU A 62 16.94 -27.47 -6.48
C GLU A 62 18.26 -26.85 -6.02
N ARG A 63 19.36 -27.07 -6.76
CA ARG A 63 20.65 -26.41 -6.47
C ARG A 63 20.54 -24.89 -6.57
N ALA A 64 19.96 -24.39 -7.65
CA ALA A 64 19.73 -22.95 -7.83
C ALA A 64 18.82 -22.37 -6.73
N ARG A 65 17.84 -23.14 -6.26
CA ARG A 65 16.98 -22.74 -5.15
C ARG A 65 17.76 -22.66 -3.83
N VAL A 66 18.61 -23.65 -3.53
CA VAL A 66 19.43 -23.66 -2.31
C VAL A 66 20.43 -22.50 -2.33
N GLU A 67 21.05 -22.22 -3.47
CA GLU A 67 21.93 -21.06 -3.65
C GLU A 67 21.17 -19.75 -3.39
N ALA A 68 19.99 -19.58 -4.01
CA ALA A 68 19.15 -18.41 -3.77
C ALA A 68 18.67 -18.29 -2.31
N GLU A 69 18.34 -19.41 -1.65
CA GLU A 69 17.99 -19.42 -0.23
C GLU A 69 19.18 -18.97 0.64
N SER A 70 20.40 -19.39 0.32
CA SER A 70 21.61 -18.94 1.02
C SER A 70 21.91 -17.45 0.81
N GLU A 71 21.76 -16.93 -0.41
CA GLU A 71 21.91 -15.49 -0.68
C GLU A 71 20.87 -14.65 0.08
N VAL A 72 19.63 -15.15 0.20
CA VAL A 72 18.58 -14.49 0.98
C VAL A 72 18.93 -14.49 2.48
N GLU A 73 19.53 -15.56 3.00
CA GLU A 73 20.00 -15.60 4.39
C GLU A 73 21.13 -14.60 4.65
N ASP A 74 22.10 -14.51 3.74
CA ASP A 74 23.20 -13.54 3.81
C ASP A 74 22.68 -12.09 3.77
N LEU A 75 21.76 -11.77 2.85
CA LEU A 75 21.13 -10.45 2.77
C LEU A 75 20.31 -10.13 4.03
N ARG A 76 19.62 -11.11 4.62
CA ARG A 76 18.90 -10.92 5.90
C ARG A 76 19.85 -10.64 7.04
N ALA A 77 21.01 -11.31 7.08
CA ALA A 77 22.05 -11.03 8.06
C ALA A 77 22.61 -9.61 7.89
N GLU A 78 22.88 -9.18 6.64
CA GLU A 78 23.36 -7.82 6.35
C GLU A 78 22.34 -6.75 6.74
N ILE A 79 21.06 -6.93 6.39
CA ILE A 79 19.98 -6.03 6.80
C ILE A 79 19.88 -5.94 8.32
N SER A 80 20.03 -7.06 9.03
CA SER A 80 19.98 -7.08 10.49
C SER A 80 21.16 -6.32 11.11
N ALA A 81 22.36 -6.51 10.57
CA ALA A 81 23.54 -5.75 10.98
C ALA A 81 23.41 -4.25 10.69
N LEU A 82 22.83 -3.86 9.54
CA LEU A 82 22.56 -2.47 9.20
C LEU A 82 21.51 -1.85 10.13
N LYS A 83 20.43 -2.57 10.44
CA LYS A 83 19.42 -2.12 11.42
C LYS A 83 20.01 -1.88 12.79
N GLN A 84 20.88 -2.78 13.25
CA GLN A 84 21.58 -2.63 14.53
C GLN A 84 22.51 -1.40 14.51
N ARG A 85 23.31 -1.21 13.46
CA ARG A 85 24.15 -0.01 13.32
C ARG A 85 23.32 1.28 13.31
N HIS A 86 22.18 1.26 12.63
CA HIS A 86 21.26 2.41 12.60
C HIS A 86 20.66 2.69 13.98
N SER A 87 20.23 1.66 14.74
CA SER A 87 19.73 1.87 16.10
C SER A 87 20.83 2.38 17.04
N ASP A 88 22.04 1.86 16.92
CA ASP A 88 23.19 2.30 17.72
C ASP A 88 23.55 3.75 17.41
N GLU A 89 23.50 4.14 16.13
CA GLU A 89 23.73 5.52 15.70
C GLU A 89 22.61 6.47 16.16
N GLN A 90 21.35 6.04 16.11
CA GLN A 90 20.25 6.81 16.67
C GLN A 90 20.39 7.03 18.18
N LEU A 91 20.80 5.99 18.92
CA LEU A 91 21.09 6.12 20.35
C LEU A 91 22.28 7.06 20.59
N ARG A 92 23.33 6.98 19.76
CA ARG A 92 24.48 7.89 19.83
C ARG A 92 24.05 9.35 19.64
N LEU A 93 23.31 9.64 18.56
CA LEU A 93 22.79 10.97 18.28
C LEU A 93 21.82 11.47 19.36
N SER A 94 20.95 10.59 19.88
CA SER A 94 20.05 10.95 20.98
C SER A 94 20.83 11.30 22.25
N ASN A 95 21.88 10.56 22.58
CA ASN A 95 22.73 10.86 23.73
C ASN A 95 23.52 12.16 23.52
N GLU A 96 24.02 12.40 22.29
CA GLU A 96 24.67 13.67 21.92
C GLU A 96 23.70 14.84 22.11
N HIS A 97 22.46 14.77 21.60
CA HIS A 97 21.46 15.82 21.80
C HIS A 97 21.07 16.02 23.27
N ILE A 98 20.96 14.95 24.07
CA ILE A 98 20.69 15.06 25.52
C ILE A 98 21.84 15.80 26.21
N ASN A 99 23.09 15.49 25.85
CA ASN A 99 24.26 16.17 26.40
C ASN A 99 24.33 17.63 25.97
N GLU A 100 24.07 17.94 24.70
CA GLU A 100 24.00 19.32 24.20
C GLU A 100 22.89 20.12 24.91
N LEU A 101 21.72 19.53 25.10
CA LEU A 101 20.63 20.15 25.87
C LEU A 101 21.01 20.37 27.34
N ALA A 102 21.73 19.43 27.95
CA ALA A 102 22.24 19.57 29.32
C ALA A 102 23.28 20.71 29.41
N GLU A 103 24.19 20.82 28.43
CA GLU A 103 25.15 21.93 28.35
C GLU A 103 24.45 23.27 28.17
N VAL A 104 23.47 23.37 27.25
CA VAL A 104 22.70 24.60 27.03
C VAL A 104 21.95 25.00 28.30
N ARG A 105 21.33 24.04 29.01
CA ARG A 105 20.68 24.30 30.31
C ARG A 105 21.69 24.81 31.34
N SER A 106 22.85 24.18 31.45
CA SER A 106 23.92 24.62 32.37
C SER A 106 24.40 26.04 32.04
N ARG A 107 24.60 26.36 30.75
CA ARG A 107 24.99 27.70 30.32
C ARG A 107 23.90 28.73 30.61
N LEU A 108 22.63 28.38 30.44
CA LEU A 108 21.50 29.27 30.72
C LEU A 108 21.30 29.48 32.22
N GLU A 109 21.55 28.46 33.05
CA GLU A 109 21.58 28.61 34.51
C GLU A 109 22.77 29.45 34.98
N GLU A 110 23.94 29.30 34.37
CA GLU A 110 25.11 30.13 34.63
C GLU A 110 24.85 31.59 34.22
N GLN A 111 24.26 31.83 33.04
CA GLN A 111 23.81 33.15 32.61
C GLN A 111 22.80 33.77 33.58
N ARG A 112 21.81 33.00 34.05
CA ARG A 112 20.86 33.49 35.06
C ARG A 112 21.55 33.88 36.36
N ARG A 113 22.58 33.12 36.80
CA ARG A 113 23.38 33.49 37.98
C ARG A 113 24.14 34.78 37.73
N THR A 114 24.81 34.91 36.57
CA THR A 114 25.51 36.14 36.23
C THR A 114 24.58 37.34 36.06
N ASP A 115 23.37 37.14 35.55
CA ASP A 115 22.35 38.18 35.37
C ASP A 115 21.77 38.62 36.71
N VAL A 116 21.56 37.69 37.65
CA VAL A 116 21.16 38.00 39.03
C VAL A 116 22.27 38.77 39.76
N ASP A 117 23.53 38.37 39.57
CA ASP A 117 24.70 39.06 40.13
C ASP A 117 24.96 40.42 39.44
N ALA A 118 24.56 40.58 38.18
CA ALA A 118 24.71 41.82 37.42
C ALA A 118 23.56 42.82 37.67
N ALA A 119 22.34 42.34 37.90
CA ALA A 119 21.15 43.14 38.22
C ALA A 119 21.27 43.90 39.54
N SER A 120 22.25 43.58 40.39
CA SER A 120 22.61 44.39 41.55
C SER A 120 23.42 45.65 41.21
N SER A 121 23.66 45.95 39.93
CA SER A 121 24.39 47.15 39.47
C SER A 121 23.61 47.93 38.38
N GLU A 122 23.05 49.08 38.77
CA GLU A 122 22.11 49.89 37.98
C GLU A 122 22.71 50.47 36.67
N THR A 123 24.03 50.56 36.56
CA THR A 123 24.72 51.14 35.39
C THR A 123 24.90 50.18 34.21
N ARG A 124 24.64 48.88 34.36
CA ARG A 124 24.85 47.88 33.30
C ARG A 124 23.62 47.55 32.46
N LEU A 125 22.42 47.91 32.91
CA LEU A 125 21.18 47.65 32.17
C LEU A 125 21.17 48.32 30.79
N ASP A 126 21.77 49.50 30.67
CA ASP A 126 21.84 50.19 29.37
C ASP A 126 22.92 49.61 28.45
N ALA A 127 23.98 49.03 29.01
CA ALA A 127 24.97 48.27 28.22
C ALA A 127 24.36 46.98 27.65
N ILE A 128 23.57 46.25 28.43
CA ILE A 128 22.87 45.03 28.01
C ILE A 128 21.80 45.32 26.94
N LYS A 129 21.09 46.46 27.03
CA LYS A 129 20.14 46.88 25.97
C LYS A 129 20.83 47.16 24.65
N GLU A 130 22.00 47.80 24.66
CA GLU A 130 22.79 48.09 23.47
C GLU A 130 23.41 46.82 22.88
N GLU A 131 23.86 45.88 23.72
CA GLU A 131 24.37 44.58 23.29
C GLU A 131 23.25 43.72 22.69
N GLY A 132 22.09 43.63 23.34
CA GLY A 132 20.91 42.94 22.81
C GLY A 132 20.37 43.55 21.51
N ARG A 133 20.59 44.86 21.28
CA ARG A 133 20.26 45.49 19.99
C ARG A 133 21.20 45.03 18.88
N ARG A 134 22.51 45.00 19.15
CA ARG A 134 23.53 44.52 18.20
C ARG A 134 23.36 43.03 17.88
N GLU A 135 23.05 42.22 18.88
CA GLU A 135 22.80 40.78 18.68
C GLU A 135 21.57 40.54 17.80
N ARG A 136 20.49 41.32 17.99
CA ARG A 136 19.32 41.27 17.11
C ARG A 136 19.66 41.66 15.67
N GLU A 137 20.44 42.72 15.47
CA GLU A 137 20.87 43.14 14.14
C GLU A 137 21.74 42.09 13.44
N VAL A 138 22.64 41.43 14.17
CA VAL A 138 23.46 40.33 13.63
C VAL A 138 22.62 39.10 13.31
N LEU A 139 21.67 38.74 14.17
CA LEU A 139 20.76 37.62 13.92
C LEU A 139 19.85 37.89 12.71
N GLU A 140 19.29 39.10 12.60
CA GLU A 140 18.50 39.49 11.43
C GLU A 140 19.33 39.47 10.14
N ALA A 141 20.61 39.87 10.18
CA ALA A 141 21.50 39.77 9.03
C ALA A 141 21.72 38.31 8.63
N ARG A 142 21.98 37.41 9.58
CA ARG A 142 22.12 35.97 9.32
C ARG A 142 20.85 35.36 8.76
N TYR A 143 19.68 35.67 9.32
CA TYR A 143 18.41 35.18 8.78
C TYR A 143 18.15 35.70 7.36
N ARG A 144 18.52 36.94 7.05
CA ARG A 144 18.44 37.45 5.67
C ARG A 144 19.36 36.68 4.73
N GLU A 145 20.60 36.40 5.14
CA GLU A 145 21.55 35.61 4.35
C GLU A 145 21.05 34.17 4.13
N GLU A 146 20.50 33.52 5.16
CA GLU A 146 19.90 32.19 5.07
C GLU A 146 18.68 32.17 4.12
N ILE A 147 17.81 33.18 4.21
CA ILE A 147 16.66 33.31 3.30
C ILE A 147 17.13 33.49 1.85
N GLU A 148 18.14 34.33 1.60
CA GLU A 148 18.70 34.51 0.26
C GLU A 148 19.40 33.25 -0.24
N ALA A 149 20.11 32.52 0.63
CA ALA A 149 20.71 31.22 0.27
C ALA A 149 19.64 30.19 -0.10
N LEU A 150 18.53 30.13 0.65
CA LEU A 150 17.39 29.25 0.35
C LEU A 150 16.70 29.64 -0.96
N LYS A 151 16.54 30.94 -1.24
CA LYS A 151 16.00 31.41 -2.53
C LYS A 151 16.91 30.98 -3.68
N ASN A 152 18.21 31.23 -3.59
CA ASN A 152 19.18 30.84 -4.62
C ASN A 152 19.18 29.31 -4.84
N ALA A 153 19.09 28.52 -3.76
CA ALA A 153 18.97 27.07 -3.86
C ALA A 153 17.65 26.66 -4.55
N SER A 154 16.53 27.31 -4.23
CA SER A 154 15.25 27.04 -4.87
C SER A 154 15.24 27.38 -6.35
N GLU A 155 15.84 28.51 -6.75
CA GLU A 155 16.00 28.91 -8.15
C GLU A 155 16.86 27.89 -8.92
N HIS A 156 17.94 27.41 -8.29
CA HIS A 156 18.78 26.37 -8.89
C HIS A 156 18.03 25.05 -9.12
N TRP A 157 17.20 24.62 -8.15
CA TRP A 157 16.35 23.44 -8.32
C TRP A 157 15.28 23.63 -9.40
N GLU A 158 14.68 24.81 -9.51
CA GLU A 158 13.75 25.12 -10.59
C GLU A 158 14.43 25.07 -11.98
N GLU A 159 15.66 25.58 -12.10
CA GLU A 159 16.44 25.48 -13.33
C GLU A 159 16.82 24.04 -13.67
N GLN A 160 17.23 23.24 -12.68
CA GLN A 160 17.47 21.80 -12.86
C GLN A 160 16.20 21.06 -13.31
N LEU A 161 15.05 21.40 -12.75
CA LEU A 161 13.77 20.81 -13.18
C LEU A 161 13.45 21.23 -14.61
N ARG A 162 13.54 22.51 -14.96
CA ARG A 162 13.29 23.00 -16.33
C ARG A 162 14.20 22.32 -17.35
N THR A 163 15.49 22.17 -17.04
CA THR A 163 16.44 21.47 -17.93
C THR A 163 16.10 19.98 -18.07
N SER A 164 15.77 19.29 -16.97
CA SER A 164 15.34 17.89 -17.02
C SER A 164 14.05 17.67 -17.83
N TYR A 165 13.08 18.57 -17.72
CA TYR A 165 11.85 18.53 -18.52
C TYR A 165 12.14 18.77 -20.00
N GLN A 166 13.00 19.74 -20.33
CA GLN A 166 13.42 19.98 -21.71
C GLN A 166 14.16 18.78 -22.31
N GLU A 167 15.02 18.11 -21.54
CA GLU A 167 15.66 16.87 -21.97
C GLU A 167 14.65 15.75 -22.22
N GLN A 168 13.65 15.61 -21.34
CA GLN A 168 12.60 14.61 -21.51
C GLN A 168 11.73 14.89 -22.75
N GLU A 169 11.34 16.15 -22.96
CA GLU A 169 10.62 16.58 -24.17
C GLU A 169 11.45 16.32 -25.43
N ALA A 170 12.76 16.60 -25.40
CA ALA A 170 13.65 16.31 -26.51
C ALA A 170 13.77 14.81 -26.80
N ARG A 171 13.82 13.95 -25.76
CA ARG A 171 13.80 12.49 -25.92
C ARG A 171 12.51 12.01 -26.55
N HIS A 172 11.36 12.46 -26.07
CA HIS A 172 10.06 12.10 -26.65
C HIS A 172 9.88 12.61 -28.08
N ALA A 173 10.38 13.81 -28.39
CA ALA A 173 10.38 14.33 -29.75
C ALA A 173 11.22 13.44 -30.68
N ALA A 174 12.41 13.02 -30.25
CA ALA A 174 13.27 12.11 -31.00
C ALA A 174 12.64 10.70 -31.18
N GLU A 175 11.98 10.18 -30.15
CA GLU A 175 11.22 8.91 -30.24
C GLU A 175 10.08 9.00 -31.25
N LEU A 176 9.33 10.11 -31.26
CA LEU A 176 8.26 10.34 -32.23
C LEU A 176 8.80 10.50 -33.65
N GLU A 177 9.93 11.16 -33.83
CA GLU A 177 10.58 11.29 -35.14
C GLU A 177 11.09 9.93 -35.64
N SER A 178 11.68 9.12 -34.76
CA SER A 178 12.10 7.74 -35.06
C SER A 178 10.90 6.84 -35.40
N ALA A 179 9.78 6.97 -34.68
CA ALA A 179 8.57 6.23 -34.98
C ALA A 179 7.97 6.65 -36.34
N ARG A 180 8.00 7.95 -36.66
CA ARG A 180 7.57 8.48 -37.96
C ARG A 180 8.46 8.00 -39.10
N SER A 181 9.79 7.99 -38.93
CA SER A 181 10.71 7.50 -39.96
C SER A 181 10.53 5.99 -40.18
N ALA A 182 10.40 5.19 -39.13
CA ALA A 182 10.13 3.76 -39.23
C ALA A 182 8.77 3.47 -39.89
N ALA A 183 7.74 4.29 -39.64
CA ALA A 183 6.46 4.19 -40.32
C ALA A 183 6.58 4.51 -41.82
N ALA A 184 7.30 5.58 -42.18
CA ALA A 184 7.55 5.95 -43.57
C ALA A 184 8.38 4.88 -44.31
N GLU A 185 9.34 4.23 -43.66
CA GLU A 185 10.08 3.10 -44.23
C GLU A 185 9.18 1.89 -44.51
N ARG A 186 8.26 1.58 -43.59
CA ARG A 186 7.26 0.50 -43.79
C ARG A 186 6.32 0.83 -44.94
N GLU A 187 5.86 2.06 -45.03
CA GLU A 187 5.02 2.53 -46.14
C GLU A 187 5.77 2.40 -47.48
N ASN A 188 7.00 2.89 -47.57
CA ASN A 188 7.84 2.75 -48.76
C ASN A 188 8.15 1.30 -49.12
N ALA A 189 8.28 0.40 -48.14
CA ALA A 189 8.46 -1.03 -48.38
C ALA A 189 7.18 -1.67 -48.95
N LEU A 190 6.02 -1.32 -48.40
CA LEU A 190 4.72 -1.78 -48.91
C LEU A 190 4.45 -1.24 -50.32
N GLU A 191 4.75 0.04 -50.57
CA GLU A 191 4.63 0.61 -51.92
C GLU A 191 5.52 -0.11 -52.94
N ARG A 192 6.77 -0.40 -52.58
CA ARG A 192 7.67 -1.18 -53.45
C ARG A 192 7.11 -2.57 -53.72
N PHE A 193 6.69 -3.29 -52.68
CA PHE A 193 6.10 -4.61 -52.84
C PHE A 193 4.85 -4.58 -53.74
N LEU A 194 3.96 -3.61 -53.57
CA LEU A 194 2.77 -3.46 -54.41
C LEU A 194 3.12 -3.12 -55.86
N ARG A 195 4.14 -2.29 -56.11
CA ARG A 195 4.63 -2.00 -57.46
C ARG A 195 5.23 -3.24 -58.11
N GLU A 196 6.07 -3.98 -57.39
CA GLU A 196 6.67 -5.23 -57.87
C GLU A 196 5.62 -6.30 -58.17
N ASP A 197 4.62 -6.49 -57.29
CA ASP A 197 3.51 -7.43 -57.53
C ASP A 197 2.66 -7.01 -58.74
N PHE A 198 2.41 -5.72 -58.91
CA PHE A 198 1.70 -5.19 -60.08
C PHE A 198 2.49 -5.42 -61.38
N GLU A 199 3.79 -5.13 -61.40
CA GLU A 199 4.66 -5.38 -62.55
C GLU A 199 4.72 -6.87 -62.89
N ARG A 200 4.81 -7.73 -61.87
CA ARG A 200 4.79 -9.18 -62.04
C ARG A 200 3.50 -9.64 -62.71
N ARG A 201 2.33 -9.24 -62.19
CA ARG A 201 1.03 -9.57 -62.79
C ARG A 201 0.92 -9.07 -64.23
N LEU A 202 1.41 -7.86 -64.50
CA LEU A 202 1.40 -7.28 -65.85
C LEU A 202 2.30 -8.06 -66.81
N SER A 203 3.44 -8.57 -66.33
CA SER A 203 4.32 -9.45 -67.12
C SER A 203 3.68 -10.82 -67.38
N GLU A 204 3.02 -11.41 -66.38
CA GLU A 204 2.30 -12.67 -66.50
C GLU A 204 1.12 -12.54 -67.49
N GLU A 205 0.38 -11.43 -67.44
CA GLU A 205 -0.68 -11.12 -68.40
C GLU A 205 -0.16 -10.93 -69.84
N ARG A 206 1.02 -10.29 -70.01
CA ARG A 206 1.66 -10.16 -71.33
C ARG A 206 2.06 -11.52 -71.89
N VAL A 207 2.69 -12.37 -71.09
CA VAL A 207 3.03 -13.75 -71.50
C VAL A 207 1.78 -14.53 -71.86
N ALA A 208 0.73 -14.47 -71.04
CA ALA A 208 -0.54 -15.13 -71.34
C ALA A 208 -1.21 -14.59 -72.61
N ALA A 209 -1.08 -13.30 -72.91
CA ALA A 209 -1.58 -12.70 -74.14
C ALA A 209 -0.77 -13.16 -75.37
N ASP A 210 0.55 -13.22 -75.26
CA ASP A 210 1.44 -13.73 -76.30
C ASP A 210 1.19 -15.22 -76.57
N ASP A 211 0.93 -16.02 -75.53
CA ASP A 211 0.54 -17.43 -75.65
C ASP A 211 -0.81 -17.59 -76.37
N ARG A 212 -1.79 -16.73 -76.06
CA ARG A 212 -3.07 -16.71 -76.80
C ARG A 212 -2.88 -16.31 -78.25
N GLN A 213 -2.02 -15.33 -78.52
CA GLN A 213 -1.74 -14.86 -79.88
C GLN A 213 -1.00 -15.92 -80.69
N THR A 214 -0.03 -16.61 -80.11
CA THR A 214 0.68 -17.72 -80.76
C THR A 214 -0.25 -18.91 -81.02
N ALA A 215 -1.12 -19.27 -80.07
CA ALA A 215 -2.16 -20.28 -80.27
C ALA A 215 -3.13 -19.90 -81.40
N ALA A 216 -3.56 -18.63 -81.47
CA ALA A 216 -4.40 -18.13 -82.55
C ALA A 216 -3.70 -18.20 -83.92
N VAL A 217 -2.40 -17.87 -83.99
CA VAL A 217 -1.61 -17.99 -85.21
C VAL A 217 -1.45 -19.46 -85.63
N GLN A 218 -1.28 -20.38 -84.69
CA GLN A 218 -1.23 -21.83 -84.98
C GLN A 218 -2.59 -22.36 -85.48
N ALA A 219 -3.70 -21.88 -84.91
CA ALA A 219 -5.05 -22.20 -85.38
C ALA A 219 -5.30 -21.66 -86.81
N LEU A 220 -4.81 -20.45 -87.11
CA LEU A 220 -4.90 -19.90 -88.47
C LEU A 220 -4.01 -20.65 -89.47
N ARG A 221 -2.83 -21.13 -89.05
CA ARG A 221 -1.95 -21.96 -89.90
C ARG A 221 -2.55 -23.34 -90.19
N SER A 222 -3.21 -23.96 -89.21
CA SER A 222 -3.93 -25.22 -89.43
C SER A 222 -5.15 -25.04 -90.33
N ALA A 223 -5.94 -23.97 -90.14
CA ALA A 223 -7.04 -23.62 -91.05
C ALA A 223 -6.56 -23.25 -92.47
N ALA A 224 -5.37 -22.65 -92.61
CA ALA A 224 -4.75 -22.38 -93.91
C ALA A 224 -4.28 -23.66 -94.61
N ALA A 225 -3.73 -24.63 -93.86
CA ALA A 225 -3.37 -25.94 -94.39
C ALA A 225 -4.61 -26.76 -94.83
N GLU A 226 -5.75 -26.59 -94.16
CA GLU A 226 -7.04 -27.17 -94.57
C GLU A 226 -7.56 -26.53 -95.87
N ARG A 227 -7.42 -25.21 -96.05
CA ARG A 227 -7.77 -24.52 -97.31
C ARG A 227 -6.83 -24.83 -98.49
N GLU A 228 -5.56 -25.12 -98.22
CA GLU A 228 -4.59 -25.52 -99.25
C GLU A 228 -4.89 -26.96 -99.76
N LEU A 229 -5.50 -27.81 -98.93
CA LEU A 229 -6.03 -29.13 -99.28
C LEU A 229 -7.37 -29.06 -100.06
N GLU A 230 -8.21 -28.05 -99.82
CA GLU A 230 -9.44 -27.83 -100.59
C GLU A 230 -9.17 -27.23 -102.00
N LEU A 231 -8.10 -26.45 -102.16
CA LEU A 231 -7.74 -25.82 -103.43
C LEU A 231 -7.01 -26.75 -104.42
N GLN A 232 -6.62 -27.97 -104.03
CA GLN A 232 -6.08 -28.99 -104.95
C GLN A 232 -7.16 -29.76 -105.73
N ASN A 233 -8.45 -29.65 -105.38
CA ASN A 233 -9.53 -30.45 -105.98
C ASN A 233 -10.39 -29.74 -107.04
N VAL A 234 -10.09 -28.49 -107.43
CA VAL A 234 -11.02 -27.69 -108.28
C VAL A 234 -10.38 -27.14 -109.58
N VAL A 235 -9.13 -27.44 -109.92
CA VAL A 235 -8.45 -26.84 -111.10
C VAL A 235 -8.43 -27.76 -112.35
N GLY A 236 -9.23 -28.84 -112.38
CA GLY A 236 -9.18 -29.85 -113.44
C GLY A 236 -10.04 -29.62 -114.69
N THR A 237 -11.06 -28.76 -114.67
CA THR A 237 -12.03 -28.72 -115.78
C THR A 237 -12.54 -27.31 -116.07
N GLN A 238 -12.40 -26.90 -117.35
CA GLN A 238 -13.05 -25.79 -118.08
C GLN A 238 -12.16 -24.61 -118.49
N GLN A 239 -11.03 -24.82 -119.17
CA GLN A 239 -10.23 -23.73 -119.76
C GLN A 239 -10.73 -23.20 -121.13
N GLY A 240 -11.89 -23.60 -121.63
CA GLY A 240 -12.44 -23.14 -122.93
C GLY A 240 -13.54 -22.07 -122.83
N GLU A 241 -14.34 -22.10 -121.77
CA GLU A 241 -15.46 -21.17 -121.55
C GLU A 241 -15.09 -20.01 -120.60
N ILE A 242 -13.90 -20.09 -120.01
CA ILE A 242 -13.37 -19.16 -119.02
C ILE A 242 -13.09 -17.77 -119.60
N GLU A 243 -12.82 -17.57 -120.90
CA GLU A 243 -12.41 -16.25 -121.41
C GLU A 243 -13.58 -15.34 -121.79
N SER A 244 -14.71 -15.91 -122.23
CA SER A 244 -15.96 -15.16 -122.44
C SER A 244 -16.67 -14.89 -121.10
N LEU A 245 -16.64 -15.86 -120.18
CA LEU A 245 -17.15 -15.65 -118.83
C LEU A 245 -16.21 -14.72 -118.04
N ARG A 246 -14.87 -14.72 -118.24
CA ARG A 246 -13.94 -13.83 -117.49
C ARG A 246 -14.30 -12.35 -117.58
N ALA A 247 -14.78 -11.84 -118.70
CA ALA A 247 -15.15 -10.43 -118.81
C ALA A 247 -16.46 -10.10 -118.07
N GLU A 248 -17.48 -10.97 -118.18
CA GLU A 248 -18.75 -10.81 -117.45
C GLU A 248 -18.58 -11.11 -115.95
N LEU A 249 -17.79 -12.13 -115.58
CA LEU A 249 -17.38 -12.47 -114.22
C LEU A 249 -16.42 -11.43 -113.65
N GLU A 250 -15.57 -10.74 -114.42
CA GLU A 250 -14.78 -9.63 -113.88
C GLU A 250 -15.66 -8.42 -113.59
N SER A 251 -16.70 -8.14 -114.39
CA SER A 251 -17.67 -7.08 -114.09
C SER A 251 -18.61 -7.45 -112.92
N ALA A 252 -19.04 -8.71 -112.85
CA ALA A 252 -19.84 -9.26 -111.77
C ALA A 252 -19.02 -9.50 -110.49
N SER A 253 -17.72 -9.82 -110.61
CA SER A 253 -16.77 -9.93 -109.50
C SER A 253 -16.38 -8.56 -109.01
N ARG A 254 -16.12 -7.57 -109.87
CA ARG A 254 -15.89 -6.19 -109.42
C ARG A 254 -17.11 -5.61 -108.72
N SER A 255 -18.32 -5.80 -109.25
CA SER A 255 -19.55 -5.34 -108.59
C SER A 255 -19.92 -6.16 -107.35
N SER A 256 -19.66 -7.47 -107.29
CA SER A 256 -19.87 -8.26 -106.07
C SER A 256 -18.75 -8.10 -105.05
N GLU A 257 -17.52 -7.80 -105.45
CA GLU A 257 -16.42 -7.39 -104.58
C GLU A 257 -16.63 -5.98 -104.06
N GLU A 258 -17.17 -5.06 -104.85
CA GLU A 258 -17.57 -3.73 -104.38
C GLU A 258 -18.72 -3.85 -103.39
N ARG A 259 -19.75 -4.68 -103.66
CA ARG A 259 -20.79 -5.00 -102.68
C ARG A 259 -20.23 -5.70 -101.45
N ARG A 260 -19.32 -6.66 -101.57
CA ARG A 260 -18.65 -7.30 -100.43
C ARG A 260 -17.77 -6.33 -99.66
N LYS A 261 -17.09 -5.40 -100.33
CA LYS A 261 -16.28 -4.34 -99.69
C LYS A 261 -17.17 -3.33 -98.99
N GLU A 262 -18.33 -2.99 -99.56
CA GLU A 262 -19.34 -2.16 -98.93
C GLU A 262 -19.99 -2.87 -97.73
N GLU A 263 -20.37 -4.13 -97.88
CA GLU A 263 -20.87 -4.99 -96.80
C GLU A 263 -19.81 -5.17 -95.71
N LEU A 264 -18.53 -5.37 -96.05
CA LEU A 264 -17.43 -5.42 -95.08
C LEU A 264 -17.21 -4.07 -94.40
N ARG A 265 -17.32 -2.95 -95.12
CA ARG A 265 -17.26 -1.61 -94.52
C ARG A 265 -18.46 -1.36 -93.61
N GLN A 266 -19.64 -1.81 -93.98
CA GLN A 266 -20.85 -1.72 -93.15
C GLN A 266 -20.75 -2.64 -91.92
N PHE A 267 -20.28 -3.88 -92.07
CA PHE A 267 -20.02 -4.78 -90.96
C PHE A 267 -18.93 -4.25 -90.04
N LYS A 268 -17.86 -3.67 -90.59
CA LYS A 268 -16.79 -3.05 -89.82
C LYS A 268 -17.32 -1.82 -89.07
N ALA A 269 -18.09 -0.95 -89.72
CA ALA A 269 -18.73 0.19 -89.06
C ALA A 269 -19.73 -0.23 -87.98
N LEU A 270 -20.51 -1.31 -88.21
CA LEU A 270 -21.42 -1.87 -87.21
C LEU A 270 -20.67 -2.55 -86.06
N ALA A 271 -19.55 -3.22 -86.33
CA ALA A 271 -18.70 -3.84 -85.32
C ALA A 271 -17.99 -2.77 -84.48
N GLU A 272 -17.42 -1.73 -85.10
CA GLU A 272 -16.82 -0.58 -84.42
C GLU A 272 -17.88 0.21 -83.62
N GLY A 273 -19.10 0.34 -84.15
CA GLY A 273 -20.25 0.91 -83.42
C GLY A 273 -20.57 0.12 -82.16
N ARG A 274 -20.74 -1.20 -82.28
CA ARG A 274 -20.98 -2.10 -81.14
C ARG A 274 -19.82 -2.10 -80.14
N GLU A 275 -18.57 -2.08 -80.61
CA GLU A 275 -17.40 -2.02 -79.74
C GLU A 275 -17.33 -0.70 -78.98
N ASN A 276 -17.61 0.42 -79.64
CA ASN A 276 -17.67 1.73 -78.99
C ASN A 276 -18.82 1.81 -77.98
N ASP A 277 -19.98 1.22 -78.27
CA ASP A 277 -21.11 1.16 -77.34
C ASP A 277 -20.81 0.25 -76.13
N LEU A 278 -20.11 -0.88 -76.34
CA LEU A 278 -19.61 -1.72 -75.26
C LEU A 278 -18.58 -0.96 -74.41
N ARG A 279 -17.64 -0.23 -75.02
CA ARG A 279 -16.67 0.58 -74.27
C ARG A 279 -17.35 1.69 -73.46
N LYS A 280 -18.35 2.36 -74.03
CA LYS A 280 -19.14 3.38 -73.31
C LYS A 280 -19.91 2.78 -72.13
N THR A 281 -20.57 1.63 -72.32
CA THR A 281 -21.31 0.96 -71.25
C THR A 281 -20.38 0.39 -70.16
N HIS A 282 -19.19 -0.10 -70.52
CA HIS A 282 -18.18 -0.50 -69.55
C HIS A 282 -17.62 0.71 -68.78
N ALA A 283 -17.37 1.83 -69.47
CA ALA A 283 -16.92 3.07 -68.83
C ALA A 283 -17.97 3.63 -67.86
N THR A 284 -19.26 3.63 -68.23
CA THR A 284 -20.33 4.08 -67.35
C THR A 284 -20.49 3.16 -66.14
N ARG A 285 -20.43 1.84 -66.32
CA ARG A 285 -20.46 0.88 -65.21
C ARG A 285 -19.27 1.03 -64.27
N LEU A 286 -18.07 1.30 -64.79
CA LEU A 286 -16.89 1.56 -63.97
C LEU A 286 -17.03 2.87 -63.20
N ALA A 287 -17.59 3.92 -63.81
CA ALA A 287 -17.85 5.19 -63.15
C ALA A 287 -18.90 5.04 -62.03
N GLU A 288 -20.01 4.34 -62.28
CA GLU A 288 -21.03 4.03 -61.28
C GLU A 288 -20.47 3.17 -60.14
N ALA A 289 -19.64 2.17 -60.46
CA ALA A 289 -18.98 1.34 -59.46
C ALA A 289 -18.03 2.18 -58.58
N LYS A 290 -17.23 3.08 -59.17
CA LYS A 290 -16.38 4.02 -58.43
C LYS A 290 -17.19 4.95 -57.54
N GLU A 291 -18.26 5.56 -58.06
CA GLU A 291 -19.13 6.43 -57.26
C GLU A 291 -19.79 5.67 -56.10
N SER A 292 -20.19 4.41 -56.32
CA SER A 292 -20.73 3.56 -55.27
C SER A 292 -19.69 3.20 -54.20
N ALA A 293 -18.43 2.99 -54.60
CA ALA A 293 -17.33 2.73 -53.68
C ALA A 293 -16.99 3.99 -52.86
N ASP A 294 -16.91 5.15 -53.50
CA ASP A 294 -16.67 6.43 -52.84
C ASP A 294 -17.78 6.77 -51.82
N LYS A 295 -19.05 6.52 -52.17
CA LYS A 295 -20.17 6.64 -51.23
C LYS A 295 -20.03 5.71 -50.02
N ARG A 296 -19.57 4.48 -50.20
CA ARG A 296 -19.31 3.54 -49.08
C ARG A 296 -18.15 4.01 -48.21
N VAL A 297 -17.07 4.48 -48.82
CA VAL A 297 -15.91 5.01 -48.09
C VAL A 297 -16.32 6.24 -47.27
N ALA A 298 -17.06 7.18 -47.86
CA ALA A 298 -17.57 8.36 -47.17
C ALA A 298 -18.52 7.99 -46.01
N ALA A 299 -19.40 7.00 -46.20
CA ALA A 299 -20.28 6.52 -45.14
C ALA A 299 -19.50 5.89 -43.96
N ILE A 300 -18.46 5.09 -44.25
CA ILE A 300 -17.59 4.49 -43.23
C ILE A 300 -16.80 5.57 -42.49
N GLN A 301 -16.29 6.60 -43.20
CA GLN A 301 -15.58 7.72 -42.58
C GLN A 301 -16.51 8.52 -41.66
N ALA A 302 -17.72 8.88 -42.12
CA ALA A 302 -18.70 9.58 -41.32
C ALA A 302 -19.10 8.80 -40.05
N GLN A 303 -19.24 7.47 -40.17
CA GLN A 303 -19.51 6.60 -39.02
C GLN A 303 -18.34 6.64 -38.02
N ARG A 304 -17.09 6.47 -38.49
CA ARG A 304 -15.91 6.53 -37.61
C ARG A 304 -15.76 7.89 -36.92
N GLU A 305 -16.07 8.98 -37.61
CA GLU A 305 -16.05 10.32 -37.02
C GLU A 305 -17.17 10.52 -35.99
N ALA A 306 -18.35 9.94 -36.20
CA ALA A 306 -19.42 9.92 -35.21
C ALA A 306 -19.02 9.12 -33.96
N ASP A 307 -18.44 7.93 -34.15
CA ASP A 307 -17.99 7.07 -33.06
C ASP A 307 -16.83 7.72 -32.27
N ASN A 308 -15.87 8.33 -32.96
CA ASN A 308 -14.79 9.09 -32.33
C ASN A 308 -15.31 10.30 -31.54
N ARG A 309 -16.32 11.03 -32.06
CA ARG A 309 -16.95 12.12 -31.32
C ARG A 309 -17.69 11.62 -30.08
N ALA A 310 -18.40 10.49 -30.18
CA ALA A 310 -19.08 9.88 -29.05
C ALA A 310 -18.10 9.41 -27.97
N LEU A 311 -16.96 8.82 -28.36
CA LEU A 311 -15.90 8.43 -27.42
C LEU A 311 -15.27 9.62 -26.72
N ARG A 312 -14.96 10.70 -27.45
CA ARG A 312 -14.45 11.94 -26.85
C ARG A 312 -15.44 12.54 -25.85
N ALA A 313 -16.73 12.59 -26.20
CA ALA A 313 -17.77 13.08 -25.30
C ALA A 313 -17.89 12.22 -24.03
N ARG A 314 -17.74 10.89 -24.13
CA ARG A 314 -17.71 10.01 -22.95
C ARG A 314 -16.49 10.25 -22.07
N HIS A 315 -15.30 10.36 -22.67
CA HIS A 315 -14.09 10.68 -21.92
C HIS A 315 -14.14 12.06 -21.25
N GLU A 316 -14.72 13.07 -21.91
CA GLU A 316 -14.97 14.38 -21.31
C GLU A 316 -15.94 14.28 -20.12
N GLN A 317 -16.98 13.45 -20.20
CA GLN A 317 -17.90 13.20 -19.10
C GLN A 317 -17.23 12.45 -17.94
N GLU A 318 -16.43 11.42 -18.23
CA GLU A 318 -15.67 10.67 -17.22
C GLU A 318 -14.65 11.56 -16.52
N THR A 319 -13.89 12.36 -17.26
CA THR A 319 -12.94 13.31 -16.67
C THR A 319 -13.65 14.39 -15.85
N ALA A 320 -14.81 14.89 -16.29
CA ALA A 320 -15.62 15.82 -15.51
C ALA A 320 -16.17 15.16 -14.23
N ARG A 321 -16.59 13.90 -14.31
CA ARG A 321 -17.05 13.12 -13.15
C ARG A 321 -15.93 12.91 -12.14
N LEU A 322 -14.76 12.45 -12.59
CA LEU A 322 -13.59 12.25 -11.73
C LEU A 322 -13.12 13.55 -11.07
N ARG A 323 -13.16 14.68 -11.80
CA ARG A 323 -12.88 16.00 -11.21
C ARG A 323 -13.85 16.36 -10.09
N ARG A 324 -15.15 16.15 -10.29
CA ARG A 324 -16.17 16.39 -9.24
C ARG A 324 -15.98 15.46 -8.04
N GLU A 325 -15.74 14.17 -8.27
CA GLU A 325 -15.48 13.22 -7.18
C GLU A 325 -14.22 13.61 -6.38
N HIS A 326 -13.17 14.09 -7.05
CA HIS A 326 -11.97 14.60 -6.39
C HIS A 326 -12.22 15.91 -5.62
N GLU A 327 -12.98 16.85 -6.19
CA GLU A 327 -13.40 18.07 -5.50
C GLU A 327 -14.25 17.76 -4.26
N GLU A 328 -15.17 16.81 -4.35
CA GLU A 328 -15.98 16.33 -3.23
C GLU A 328 -15.11 15.68 -2.14
N GLN A 329 -14.10 14.90 -2.52
CA GLN A 329 -13.13 14.32 -1.57
C GLN A 329 -12.33 15.41 -0.85
N LEU A 330 -11.85 16.43 -1.56
CA LEU A 330 -11.14 17.56 -0.95
C LEU A 330 -12.04 18.33 0.03
N VAL A 331 -13.30 18.59 -0.34
CA VAL A 331 -14.26 19.25 0.55
C VAL A 331 -14.53 18.39 1.80
N ALA A 332 -14.70 17.07 1.62
CA ALA A 332 -14.90 16.16 2.75
C ALA A 332 -13.67 16.07 3.66
N GLU A 333 -12.45 16.10 3.12
CA GLU A 333 -11.22 16.17 3.90
C GLU A 333 -11.10 17.50 4.67
N ASP A 334 -11.44 18.62 4.04
CA ASP A 334 -11.44 19.92 4.70
C ASP A 334 -12.50 20.00 5.82
N GLU A 335 -13.67 19.39 5.63
CA GLU A 335 -14.68 19.24 6.68
C GLU A 335 -14.19 18.35 7.82
N ARG A 336 -13.48 17.25 7.52
CA ARG A 336 -12.84 16.40 8.54
C ARG A 336 -11.78 17.17 9.34
N ARG A 337 -10.88 17.89 8.66
CA ARG A 337 -9.87 18.73 9.32
C ARG A 337 -10.52 19.80 10.19
N LYS A 338 -11.59 20.44 9.72
CA LYS A 338 -12.36 21.40 10.53
C LYS A 338 -12.96 20.74 11.77
N ALA A 339 -13.56 19.57 11.63
CA ALA A 339 -14.12 18.81 12.76
C ALA A 339 -13.03 18.39 13.76
N GLU A 340 -11.86 17.94 13.29
CA GLU A 340 -10.71 17.60 14.12
C GLU A 340 -10.17 18.82 14.87
N THR A 341 -9.98 19.96 14.18
CA THR A 341 -9.55 21.20 14.84
C THR A 341 -10.56 21.67 15.89
N TRP A 342 -11.86 21.55 15.62
CA TRP A 342 -12.89 21.90 16.57
C TRP A 342 -12.90 20.97 17.78
N ALA A 343 -12.70 19.66 17.58
CA ALA A 343 -12.59 18.69 18.66
C ALA A 343 -11.33 18.91 19.53
N LEU A 344 -10.20 19.30 18.92
CA LEU A 344 -8.99 19.67 19.65
C LEU A 344 -9.18 20.95 20.45
N ASP A 345 -9.78 21.99 19.85
CA ASP A 345 -10.13 23.23 20.55
C ASP A 345 -11.04 22.96 21.75
N GLU A 346 -12.02 22.07 21.61
CA GLU A 346 -12.92 21.72 22.71
C GLU A 346 -12.18 21.00 23.84
N ARG A 347 -11.32 20.02 23.52
CA ARG A 347 -10.46 19.38 24.52
C ARG A 347 -9.52 20.36 25.22
N LEU A 348 -9.00 21.36 24.50
CA LEU A 348 -8.17 22.42 25.09
C LEU A 348 -8.99 23.32 26.04
N ARG A 349 -10.25 23.63 25.70
CA ARG A 349 -11.17 24.36 26.60
C ARG A 349 -11.49 23.54 27.84
N GLU A 350 -11.80 22.26 27.70
CA GLU A 350 -12.05 21.36 28.82
C GLU A 350 -10.84 21.27 29.76
N ALA A 351 -9.64 21.09 29.21
CA ALA A 351 -8.40 21.07 29.98
C ALA A 351 -8.11 22.43 30.67
N ALA A 352 -8.44 23.55 30.02
CA ALA A 352 -8.31 24.87 30.62
C ALA A 352 -9.27 25.05 31.82
N VAL A 353 -10.52 24.58 31.69
CA VAL A 353 -11.50 24.59 32.79
C VAL A 353 -11.02 23.70 33.93
N GLN A 354 -10.54 22.48 33.65
CA GLN A 354 -9.97 21.59 34.67
C GLN A 354 -8.83 22.27 35.42
N ARG A 355 -7.85 22.83 34.69
CA ARG A 355 -6.73 23.56 35.29
C ARG A 355 -7.21 24.74 36.14
N GLU A 356 -8.22 25.50 35.69
CA GLU A 356 -8.77 26.60 36.47
C GLU A 356 -9.44 26.09 37.75
N THR A 357 -10.19 24.99 37.70
CA THR A 357 -10.80 24.38 38.89
C THR A 357 -9.76 23.87 39.88
N GLU A 358 -8.70 23.23 39.40
CA GLU A 358 -7.57 22.80 40.21
C GLU A 358 -6.85 23.98 40.85
N MET A 359 -6.57 25.04 40.07
CA MET A 359 -5.97 26.27 40.59
C MET A 359 -6.83 26.91 41.68
N ARG A 360 -8.16 26.95 41.51
CA ARG A 360 -9.08 27.43 42.54
C ARG A 360 -9.04 26.54 43.79
N ALA A 361 -9.00 25.22 43.63
CA ALA A 361 -8.90 24.28 44.75
C ALA A 361 -7.57 24.41 45.51
N TYR A 362 -6.44 24.52 44.81
CA TYR A 362 -5.13 24.74 45.43
C TYR A 362 -5.07 26.09 46.14
N THR A 363 -5.62 27.14 45.54
CA THR A 363 -5.68 28.46 46.16
C THR A 363 -6.51 28.41 47.45
N ALA A 364 -7.68 27.78 47.42
CA ALA A 364 -8.51 27.59 48.61
C ALA A 364 -7.75 26.83 49.72
N ARG A 365 -7.12 25.70 49.38
CA ARG A 365 -6.32 24.92 50.33
C ARG A 365 -5.15 25.71 50.90
N LEU A 366 -4.50 26.54 50.10
CA LEU A 366 -3.42 27.42 50.56
C LEU A 366 -3.94 28.45 51.56
N THR A 367 -5.09 29.08 51.29
CA THR A 367 -5.73 30.01 52.23
C THR A 367 -6.18 29.33 53.52
N GLU A 368 -6.66 28.08 53.46
CA GLU A 368 -6.99 27.29 54.65
C GLU A 368 -5.75 26.98 55.50
N LEU A 369 -4.63 26.60 54.86
CA LEU A 369 -3.37 26.34 55.57
C LEU A 369 -2.78 27.61 56.18
N GLU A 370 -2.90 28.75 55.49
CA GLU A 370 -2.50 30.05 56.04
C GLU A 370 -3.36 30.44 57.25
N ALA A 371 -4.68 30.25 57.17
CA ALA A 371 -5.60 30.50 58.28
C ALA A 371 -5.30 29.57 59.48
N ALA A 372 -5.07 28.28 59.23
CA ALA A 372 -4.70 27.32 60.26
C ALA A 372 -3.36 27.69 60.92
N ARG A 373 -2.36 28.11 60.13
CA ARG A 373 -1.07 28.58 60.66
C ARG A 373 -1.22 29.83 61.51
N LEU A 374 -2.07 30.77 61.12
CA LEU A 374 -2.36 31.98 61.91
C LEU A 374 -3.06 31.62 63.23
N SER A 375 -4.04 30.71 63.20
CA SER A 375 -4.71 30.20 64.39
C SER A 375 -3.75 29.46 65.34
N GLN A 376 -2.83 28.66 64.80
CA GLN A 376 -1.81 27.99 65.61
C GLN A 376 -0.87 29.01 66.26
N LYS A 377 -0.47 30.06 65.52
CA LYS A 377 0.35 31.15 66.07
C LYS A 377 -0.39 31.87 67.20
N SER A 378 -1.66 32.22 67.02
CA SER A 378 -2.43 32.89 68.08
C SER A 378 -2.60 32.00 69.31
N SER A 379 -2.91 30.71 69.13
CA SER A 379 -2.98 29.74 70.24
C SER A 379 -1.64 29.63 70.97
N SER A 380 -0.52 29.53 70.24
CA SER A 380 0.81 29.45 70.86
C SER A 380 1.19 30.74 71.60
N GLN A 381 0.72 31.89 71.11
CA GLN A 381 0.91 33.18 71.76
C GLN A 381 0.08 33.27 73.05
N GLU A 382 -1.19 32.86 73.01
CA GLU A 382 -2.04 32.78 74.21
C GLU A 382 -1.45 31.82 75.25
N ASP A 383 -0.91 30.67 74.83
CA ASP A 383 -0.25 29.73 75.74
C ASP A 383 1.01 30.33 76.36
N LEU A 384 1.82 31.08 75.59
CA LEU A 384 2.95 31.84 76.11
C LEU A 384 2.49 32.91 77.10
N GLU A 385 1.43 33.65 76.81
CA GLU A 385 0.85 34.63 77.72
C GLU A 385 0.40 33.99 79.04
N ARG A 386 -0.29 32.83 78.99
CA ARG A 386 -0.67 32.06 80.19
C ARG A 386 0.54 31.55 80.99
N VAL A 387 1.64 31.21 80.32
CA VAL A 387 2.88 30.79 80.98
C VAL A 387 3.56 31.98 81.64
N VAL A 388 3.59 33.13 80.96
CA VAL A 388 4.12 34.38 81.51
C VAL A 388 3.30 34.85 82.71
N GLU A 389 1.97 34.77 82.66
CA GLU A 389 1.10 35.09 83.80
C GLU A 389 1.35 34.16 84.99
N ARG A 390 1.51 32.85 84.74
CA ARG A 390 1.87 31.88 85.79
C ARG A 390 3.21 32.19 86.42
N PHE A 391 4.25 32.43 85.62
CA PHE A 391 5.55 32.85 86.15
C PHE A 391 5.48 34.19 86.87
N GLY A 392 4.66 35.13 86.39
CA GLY A 392 4.42 36.41 87.07
C GLY A 392 3.82 36.20 88.46
N ALA A 393 2.81 35.33 88.57
CA ALA A 393 2.22 34.96 89.85
C ALA A 393 3.22 34.25 90.78
N GLU A 394 3.99 33.29 90.26
CA GLU A 394 5.05 32.61 91.02
C GLU A 394 6.13 33.60 91.51
N ILE A 395 6.55 34.55 90.67
CA ILE A 395 7.48 35.61 91.06
C ILE A 395 6.86 36.47 92.16
N SER A 396 5.60 36.88 92.04
CA SER A 396 4.91 37.63 93.10
C SER A 396 4.81 36.84 94.40
N ASP A 397 4.55 35.53 94.34
CA ASP A 397 4.56 34.66 95.52
C ASP A 397 5.95 34.55 96.13
N PHE A 398 7.01 34.46 95.31
CA PHE A 398 8.39 34.49 95.79
C PHE A 398 8.77 35.84 96.39
N GLU A 399 8.35 36.95 95.81
CA GLU A 399 8.54 38.30 96.34
C GLU A 399 7.83 38.46 97.69
N ASN A 400 6.57 38.02 97.78
CA ASN A 400 5.84 37.97 99.05
C ASN A 400 6.55 37.10 100.07
N ARG A 401 7.08 35.94 99.67
CA ARG A 401 7.84 35.06 100.56
C ARG A 401 9.15 35.68 101.02
N VAL A 402 9.85 36.39 100.14
CA VAL A 402 11.06 37.13 100.48
C VAL A 402 10.73 38.23 101.48
N THR A 403 9.66 39.01 101.26
CA THR A 403 9.25 40.05 102.24
C THR A 403 8.82 39.46 103.57
N GLU A 404 8.13 38.31 103.59
CA GLU A 404 7.85 37.57 104.82
C GLU A 404 9.13 37.12 105.53
N LEU A 405 10.10 36.59 104.78
CA LEU A 405 11.39 36.15 105.34
C LEU A 405 12.24 37.32 105.81
N GLU A 406 12.20 38.46 105.13
CA GLU A 406 12.84 39.71 105.55
C GLU A 406 12.18 40.23 106.84
N GLY A 407 10.85 40.24 106.91
CA GLY A 407 10.13 40.58 108.15
C GLY A 407 10.46 39.61 109.29
N ALA A 408 10.52 38.30 109.02
CA ALA A 408 10.92 37.31 110.02
C ALA A 408 12.40 37.46 110.43
N LEU A 409 13.27 37.88 109.51
CA LEU A 409 14.67 38.17 109.78
C LEU A 409 14.78 39.41 110.67
N GLU A 410 14.08 40.49 110.34
CA GLU A 410 13.97 41.71 111.17
C GLU A 410 13.43 41.39 112.56
N GLU A 411 12.40 40.55 112.67
CA GLU A 411 11.90 40.04 113.95
C GLU A 411 12.96 39.20 114.69
N SER A 412 13.71 38.37 113.97
CA SER A 412 14.81 37.59 114.57
C SER A 412 15.97 38.48 114.99
N GLU A 413 16.25 39.56 114.26
CA GLU A 413 17.26 40.56 114.59
C GLU A 413 16.81 41.40 115.77
N ALA A 414 15.53 41.76 115.85
CA ALA A 414 14.94 42.38 117.02
C ALA A 414 15.02 41.46 118.24
N ARG A 415 14.64 40.18 118.10
CA ARG A 415 14.82 39.17 119.16
C ARG A 415 16.28 38.91 119.49
N ARG A 416 17.19 38.99 118.52
CA ARG A 416 18.64 38.88 118.73
C ARG A 416 19.16 40.10 119.46
N ASN A 417 18.69 41.30 119.14
CA ASN A 417 19.04 42.53 119.85
C ASN A 417 18.47 42.51 121.27
N GLU A 418 17.27 41.99 121.48
CA GLU A 418 16.70 41.70 122.81
C GLU A 418 17.54 40.65 123.54
N LEU A 419 17.93 39.56 122.86
CA LEU A 419 18.84 38.55 123.40
C LEU A 419 20.26 39.07 123.59
N GLU A 420 20.71 40.09 122.85
CA GLU A 420 22.00 40.74 122.98
C GLU A 420 21.98 41.74 124.13
N THR A 421 20.83 42.37 124.42
CA THR A 421 20.59 43.07 125.69
C THR A 421 20.55 42.09 126.86
N VAL A 422 19.88 40.94 126.72
CA VAL A 422 19.88 39.88 127.74
C VAL A 422 21.24 39.20 127.85
N LEU A 423 22.04 39.08 126.78
CA LEU A 423 23.43 38.59 126.80
C LEU A 423 24.42 39.65 127.30
N GLY A 424 24.08 40.94 127.20
CA GLY A 424 24.72 42.01 127.96
C GLY A 424 24.51 41.83 129.47
N GLU A 425 23.35 41.29 129.87
CA GLU A 425 23.03 40.94 131.27
C GLU A 425 23.53 39.53 131.67
N VAL A 426 23.73 38.62 130.72
CA VAL A 426 24.16 37.21 130.95
C VAL A 426 25.65 36.98 130.63
N ARG A 427 26.41 38.00 130.16
CA ARG A 427 27.89 38.04 130.28
C ARG A 427 28.34 38.29 131.73
N ALA A 428 27.61 37.69 132.67
CA ALA A 428 27.90 37.41 134.06
C ALA A 428 27.32 36.00 134.38
N GLY A 429 27.69 34.97 133.62
CA GLY A 429 27.39 33.58 133.97
C GLY A 429 27.49 32.62 132.78
N GLY A 430 28.31 31.57 132.92
CA GLY A 430 28.70 30.60 131.87
C GLY A 430 27.60 29.62 131.43
N GLU A 431 27.79 29.04 130.23
CA GLU A 431 27.99 27.58 129.96
C GLU A 431 26.64 26.82 129.87
N GLU A 432 26.31 25.88 128.98
CA GLU A 432 27.00 25.03 128.01
C GLU A 432 25.94 24.28 127.15
N SER A 433 26.34 23.75 125.98
CA SER A 433 25.91 22.47 125.35
C SER A 433 24.58 22.28 124.56
N SER A 434 24.76 22.01 123.25
CA SER A 434 24.29 20.87 122.40
C SER A 434 22.80 20.51 122.16
N GLY A 435 22.44 20.35 120.86
CA GLY A 435 21.98 19.04 120.32
C GLY A 435 20.68 18.90 119.47
N ILE A 436 20.85 18.75 118.13
CA ILE A 436 20.30 17.78 117.13
C ILE A 436 18.75 17.46 116.96
N ILE A 437 18.37 17.27 115.65
CA ILE A 437 17.41 16.33 114.95
C ILE A 437 16.02 16.87 114.48
N ALA A 438 15.74 16.74 113.16
CA ALA A 438 14.60 15.99 112.55
C ALA A 438 13.77 16.68 111.43
N ARG A 439 13.87 16.12 110.20
CA ARG A 439 12.82 16.01 109.13
C ARG A 439 11.53 15.35 109.70
N PRO A 440 10.31 15.34 109.08
CA PRO A 440 10.05 15.13 107.64
C PRO A 440 8.78 15.79 106.99
N ASP A 441 8.74 15.69 105.65
CA ASP A 441 7.64 15.47 104.68
C ASP A 441 6.23 16.07 104.83
N ASP A 442 5.77 16.70 103.74
CA ASP A 442 4.47 16.41 103.10
C ASP A 442 4.47 16.93 101.65
N ALA A 443 4.62 16.03 100.67
CA ALA A 443 4.45 16.31 99.25
C ALA A 443 3.26 15.49 98.76
N ALA A 444 2.19 16.21 98.43
CA ALA A 444 0.93 15.65 97.99
C ALA A 444 1.05 14.97 96.61
N ASP A 445 0.59 13.73 96.58
CA ASP A 445 0.16 13.01 95.38
C ASP A 445 -0.88 13.81 94.59
N GLY A 446 -0.67 13.93 93.28
CA GLY A 446 -1.62 14.46 92.33
C GLY A 446 -1.37 13.85 90.95
N GLU A 447 -1.84 12.61 90.75
CA GLU A 447 -1.85 11.91 89.45
C GLU A 447 -2.55 12.75 88.35
N PRO A 448 -1.94 12.97 87.18
CA PRO A 448 -2.63 13.53 86.02
C PRO A 448 -3.26 12.40 85.19
N LYS A 449 -4.30 11.74 85.71
CA LYS A 449 -5.01 10.67 84.97
C LYS A 449 -5.86 11.18 83.79
N GLY A 450 -6.28 12.45 83.79
CA GLY A 450 -7.14 12.99 82.74
C GLY A 450 -6.45 13.35 81.41
N ARG A 451 -5.13 13.56 81.39
CA ARG A 451 -4.40 13.94 80.16
C ARG A 451 -4.00 12.74 79.30
N LEU A 452 -4.00 11.53 79.86
CA LEU A 452 -3.66 10.31 79.13
C LEU A 452 -4.85 9.78 78.33
N GLU A 453 -6.07 9.86 78.88
CA GLU A 453 -7.30 9.38 78.19
C GLU A 453 -7.62 10.18 76.92
N ASP A 454 -7.41 11.51 76.92
CA ASP A 454 -7.61 12.35 75.73
C ASP A 454 -6.56 12.08 74.63
N VAL A 455 -5.32 11.77 75.03
CA VAL A 455 -4.24 11.40 74.09
C VAL A 455 -4.47 9.99 73.54
N GLU A 456 -4.97 9.07 74.37
CA GLU A 456 -5.37 7.72 73.93
C GLU A 456 -6.54 7.78 72.94
N ALA A 457 -7.56 8.63 73.18
CA ALA A 457 -8.67 8.82 72.24
C ALA A 457 -8.21 9.43 70.90
N GLN A 458 -7.27 10.38 70.92
CA GLN A 458 -6.69 10.94 69.70
C GLN A 458 -5.81 9.93 68.96
N ASN A 459 -5.08 9.09 69.69
CA ASN A 459 -4.28 8.02 69.09
C ASN A 459 -5.16 6.97 68.42
N ILE A 460 -6.28 6.57 69.03
CA ILE A 460 -7.22 5.62 68.42
C ILE A 460 -7.82 6.19 67.12
N LEU A 461 -8.26 7.45 67.12
CA LEU A 461 -8.79 8.10 65.90
C LEU A 461 -7.71 8.32 64.83
N ALA A 462 -6.45 8.51 65.22
CA ALA A 462 -5.34 8.59 64.29
C ALA A 462 -5.01 7.22 63.70
N GLU A 463 -5.04 6.16 64.52
CA GLU A 463 -4.84 4.77 64.09
C GLU A 463 -5.94 4.34 63.11
N GLU A 464 -7.23 4.62 63.39
CA GLU A 464 -8.33 4.32 62.45
C GLU A 464 -8.19 5.05 61.11
N LYS A 465 -7.75 6.32 61.14
CA LYS A 465 -7.47 7.07 59.90
C LYS A 465 -6.27 6.51 59.14
N ILE A 466 -5.25 6.04 59.85
CA ILE A 466 -4.09 5.39 59.24
C ILE A 466 -4.53 4.07 58.60
N GLU A 467 -5.39 3.29 59.24
CA GLU A 467 -5.95 2.05 58.70
C GLU A 467 -6.81 2.29 57.45
N ASP A 468 -7.72 3.28 57.46
CA ASP A 468 -8.53 3.65 56.28
C ASP A 468 -7.66 4.14 55.11
N LEU A 469 -6.64 4.97 55.40
CA LEU A 469 -5.69 5.42 54.38
C LEU A 469 -4.84 4.27 53.83
N GLN A 470 -4.45 3.31 54.67
CA GLN A 470 -3.73 2.11 54.24
C GLN A 470 -4.61 1.21 53.37
N ALA A 471 -5.89 1.05 53.72
CA ALA A 471 -6.85 0.29 52.93
C ALA A 471 -7.03 0.92 51.54
N ARG A 472 -7.27 2.24 51.45
CA ARG A 472 -7.38 2.95 50.17
C ARG A 472 -6.09 2.91 49.34
N LEU A 473 -4.92 2.99 49.98
CA LEU A 473 -3.64 2.82 49.30
C LEU A 473 -3.46 1.40 48.75
N SER A 474 -3.93 0.38 49.47
CA SER A 474 -3.87 -1.00 49.01
C SER A 474 -4.80 -1.24 47.82
N GLU A 475 -6.02 -0.71 47.86
CA GLU A 475 -7.00 -0.78 46.77
C GLU A 475 -6.49 -0.07 45.51
N ALA A 476 -5.97 1.16 45.64
CA ALA A 476 -5.38 1.89 44.53
C ALA A 476 -4.14 1.19 43.93
N ARG A 477 -3.35 0.50 44.76
CA ARG A 477 -2.22 -0.32 44.29
C ARG A 477 -2.68 -1.57 43.55
N GLU A 478 -3.74 -2.22 44.01
CA GLU A 478 -4.31 -3.38 43.31
C GLU A 478 -4.94 -2.98 41.98
N GLU A 479 -5.67 -1.88 41.95
CA GLU A 479 -6.26 -1.34 40.72
C GLU A 479 -5.16 -0.90 39.74
N SER A 480 -4.11 -0.23 40.22
CA SER A 480 -2.94 0.09 39.41
C SER A 480 -2.26 -1.17 38.86
N ARG A 481 -2.17 -2.25 39.65
CA ARG A 481 -1.64 -3.54 39.18
C ARG A 481 -2.53 -4.16 38.11
N ARG A 482 -3.86 -4.18 38.29
CA ARG A 482 -4.81 -4.70 37.29
C ARG A 482 -4.74 -3.89 36.00
N ASN A 483 -4.71 -2.57 36.09
CA ASN A 483 -4.57 -1.68 34.93
C ASN A 483 -3.23 -1.88 34.22
N ALA A 484 -2.14 -2.10 34.96
CA ALA A 484 -0.84 -2.42 34.38
C ALA A 484 -0.85 -3.78 33.65
N GLU A 485 -1.48 -4.81 34.22
CA GLU A 485 -1.63 -6.12 33.57
C GLU A 485 -2.52 -6.03 32.32
N GLU A 486 -3.62 -5.27 32.36
CA GLU A 486 -4.49 -5.06 31.20
C GLU A 486 -3.78 -4.28 30.09
N LEU A 487 -3.05 -3.22 30.45
CA LEU A 487 -2.23 -2.47 29.50
C LEU A 487 -1.15 -3.38 28.89
N GLN A 488 -0.51 -4.22 29.70
CA GLN A 488 0.49 -5.17 29.21
C GLN A 488 -0.14 -6.20 28.24
N ARG A 489 -1.32 -6.74 28.54
CA ARG A 489 -2.05 -7.64 27.62
C ARG A 489 -2.40 -6.93 26.31
N ALA A 490 -2.86 -5.68 26.37
CA ALA A 490 -3.17 -4.89 25.17
C ALA A 490 -1.92 -4.59 24.34
N LEU A 491 -0.79 -4.29 24.98
CA LEU A 491 0.49 -4.09 24.30
C LEU A 491 1.01 -5.39 23.67
N GLU A 492 0.92 -6.52 24.36
CA GLU A 492 1.27 -7.83 23.82
C GLU A 492 0.37 -8.22 22.64
N SER A 493 -0.92 -7.89 22.69
CA SER A 493 -1.88 -8.07 21.59
C SER A 493 -1.52 -7.20 20.38
N LEU A 494 -1.19 -5.93 20.62
CA LEU A 494 -0.76 -5.01 19.56
C LEU A 494 0.60 -5.41 18.95
N ASP A 495 1.55 -5.86 19.77
CA ASP A 495 2.86 -6.33 19.33
C ASP A 495 2.74 -7.61 18.49
N ARG A 496 1.84 -8.53 18.85
CA ARG A 496 1.52 -9.71 18.02
C ARG A 496 0.97 -9.33 16.65
N LEU A 497 0.17 -8.27 16.57
CA LEU A 497 -0.44 -7.77 15.35
C LEU A 497 0.46 -6.77 14.59
N SER A 498 1.59 -6.35 15.16
CA SER A 498 2.53 -5.42 14.54
C SER A 498 3.21 -6.02 13.30
N ASP A 499 3.43 -7.34 13.29
CA ASP A 499 3.94 -8.09 12.14
C ASP A 499 2.82 -8.27 11.08
N PRO A 500 2.96 -7.68 9.88
CA PRO A 500 1.96 -7.82 8.81
C PRO A 500 1.67 -9.29 8.46
N ALA A 501 2.67 -10.17 8.49
CA ALA A 501 2.45 -11.58 8.15
C ALA A 501 1.62 -12.32 9.22
N ARG A 502 1.71 -11.92 10.49
CA ARG A 502 0.86 -12.46 11.57
C ARG A 502 -0.53 -11.87 11.52
N ARG A 503 -0.63 -10.55 11.29
CA ARG A 503 -1.91 -9.84 11.17
C ARG A 503 -2.78 -10.40 10.05
N LEU A 504 -2.18 -10.70 8.89
CA LEU A 504 -2.89 -11.36 7.79
C LEU A 504 -3.40 -12.75 8.16
N ARG A 505 -2.60 -13.55 8.90
CA ARG A 505 -2.98 -14.88 9.37
C ARG A 505 -4.14 -14.82 10.37
N GLU A 506 -4.10 -13.88 11.30
CA GLU A 506 -5.21 -13.68 12.25
C GLU A 506 -6.48 -13.16 11.57
N GLY A 507 -6.35 -12.25 10.60
CA GLY A 507 -7.48 -11.82 9.76
C GLY A 507 -8.12 -12.98 9.00
N ILE A 508 -7.31 -13.89 8.44
CA ILE A 508 -7.80 -15.10 7.78
C ILE A 508 -8.49 -16.05 8.77
N ALA A 509 -7.95 -16.23 9.98
CA ALA A 509 -8.58 -17.03 11.03
C ALA A 509 -9.95 -16.45 11.42
N LEU A 510 -10.02 -15.13 11.61
CA LEU A 510 -11.25 -14.42 11.91
C LEU A 510 -12.29 -14.55 10.79
N PHE A 511 -11.86 -14.43 9.53
CA PHE A 511 -12.74 -14.68 8.38
C PHE A 511 -13.28 -16.12 8.37
N ASN A 512 -12.44 -17.11 8.64
CA ASN A 512 -12.82 -18.52 8.69
C ASN A 512 -13.85 -18.83 9.79
N GLU A 513 -13.83 -18.08 10.89
CA GLU A 513 -14.81 -18.18 11.98
C GLU A 513 -16.11 -17.41 11.69
N SER A 514 -16.05 -16.43 10.78
CA SER A 514 -17.19 -15.60 10.42
C SER A 514 -18.24 -16.33 9.58
N GLU A 515 -19.47 -15.81 9.57
CA GLU A 515 -20.56 -16.31 8.71
C GLU A 515 -20.25 -16.16 7.22
N HIS A 516 -19.39 -15.21 6.85
CA HIS A 516 -19.00 -14.95 5.47
C HIS A 516 -18.27 -16.14 4.84
N ALA A 517 -17.51 -16.91 5.62
CA ALA A 517 -16.88 -18.14 5.13
C ALA A 517 -17.92 -19.16 4.63
N ARG A 518 -19.07 -19.29 5.31
CA ARG A 518 -20.18 -20.14 4.86
C ARG A 518 -20.84 -19.60 3.60
N THR A 519 -21.00 -18.28 3.51
CA THR A 519 -21.56 -17.62 2.33
C THR A 519 -20.68 -17.84 1.10
N VAL A 520 -19.37 -17.60 1.22
CA VAL A 520 -18.41 -17.84 0.15
C VAL A 520 -18.35 -19.32 -0.23
N ALA A 521 -18.45 -20.25 0.75
CA ALA A 521 -18.54 -21.68 0.46
C ALA A 521 -19.82 -22.04 -0.32
N SER A 522 -20.95 -21.42 0.00
CA SER A 522 -22.21 -21.63 -0.72
C SER A 522 -22.14 -21.13 -2.17
N ILE A 523 -21.53 -19.96 -2.39
CA ILE A 523 -21.30 -19.42 -3.74
C ILE A 523 -20.35 -20.34 -4.52
N SER A 524 -19.30 -20.83 -3.86
CA SER A 524 -18.31 -21.71 -4.48
C SER A 524 -18.88 -23.07 -4.90
N LYS A 525 -19.99 -23.53 -4.30
CA LYS A 525 -20.72 -24.71 -4.79
C LYS A 525 -21.39 -24.47 -6.14
N ALA A 526 -21.81 -23.24 -6.42
CA ALA A 526 -22.49 -22.88 -7.67
C ALA A 526 -21.49 -22.51 -8.78
N PHE A 527 -20.42 -21.78 -8.44
CA PHE A 527 -19.49 -21.18 -9.41
C PHE A 527 -18.09 -21.84 -9.44
N GLY A 528 -17.84 -22.86 -8.63
CA GLY A 528 -16.51 -23.45 -8.45
C GLY A 528 -15.66 -22.73 -7.42
N LEU A 529 -14.44 -23.23 -7.18
CA LEU A 529 -13.53 -22.65 -6.18
C LEU A 529 -13.00 -21.29 -6.67
N PRO A 530 -13.05 -20.24 -5.82
CA PRO A 530 -12.56 -18.93 -6.20
C PRO A 530 -11.03 -18.87 -6.18
N ARG A 531 -10.47 -18.02 -7.04
CA ARG A 531 -9.09 -17.53 -6.89
C ARG A 531 -9.10 -16.50 -5.76
N VAL A 532 -8.27 -16.71 -4.74
CA VAL A 532 -8.26 -15.84 -3.56
C VAL A 532 -6.97 -15.05 -3.46
N HIS A 533 -7.12 -13.75 -3.26
CA HIS A 533 -6.05 -12.84 -2.94
C HIS A 533 -6.26 -12.29 -1.53
N ALA A 534 -5.24 -12.44 -0.68
CA ALA A 534 -5.21 -11.96 0.69
C ALA A 534 -4.05 -10.97 0.83
N ALA A 535 -4.37 -9.72 1.15
CA ALA A 535 -3.39 -8.65 1.30
C ALA A 535 -3.67 -7.84 2.55
N ILE A 536 -2.75 -6.94 2.88
CA ILE A 536 -2.94 -5.93 3.92
C ILE A 536 -3.01 -4.58 3.22
N ASP A 537 -4.05 -3.81 3.51
CA ASP A 537 -4.19 -2.46 2.97
C ASP A 537 -3.03 -1.56 3.44
N GLY A 538 -2.55 -0.66 2.58
CA GLY A 538 -1.37 0.18 2.84
C GLY A 538 -1.53 1.25 3.94
N THR A 539 -2.68 1.31 4.60
CA THR A 539 -2.99 2.28 5.66
C THR A 539 -2.62 1.72 7.04
N ALA A 540 -1.56 2.23 7.67
CA ALA A 540 -1.16 1.75 8.99
C ALA A 540 -2.26 2.00 10.06
N PRO A 541 -2.64 1.00 10.88
CA PRO A 541 -2.19 -0.39 10.89
C PRO A 541 -3.00 -1.22 9.88
N GLY A 542 -2.37 -1.63 8.77
CA GLY A 542 -3.05 -2.17 7.59
C GLY A 542 -4.10 -3.25 7.91
N ARG A 543 -5.30 -3.10 7.35
CA ARG A 543 -6.38 -4.05 7.54
C ARG A 543 -6.23 -5.22 6.55
N PRO A 544 -6.34 -6.48 7.00
CA PRO A 544 -6.39 -7.62 6.10
C PRO A 544 -7.61 -7.57 5.18
N THR A 545 -7.35 -7.61 3.88
CA THR A 545 -8.33 -7.57 2.80
C THR A 545 -8.29 -8.87 2.01
N LEU A 546 -9.45 -9.52 1.87
CA LEU A 546 -9.63 -10.81 1.22
C LEU A 546 -10.51 -10.63 -0.02
N THR A 547 -9.93 -10.82 -1.20
CA THR A 547 -10.63 -10.73 -2.49
C THR A 547 -10.82 -12.11 -3.08
N PHE A 548 -12.06 -12.46 -3.39
CA PHE A 548 -12.48 -13.73 -3.98
C PHE A 548 -12.94 -13.48 -5.41
N LEU A 549 -12.38 -14.23 -6.36
CA LEU A 549 -12.67 -14.13 -7.80
C LEU A 549 -13.19 -15.47 -8.32
N TRP A 550 -14.43 -15.50 -8.79
CA TRP A 550 -15.05 -16.66 -9.45
C TRP A 550 -14.95 -16.53 -10.96
N GLY A 551 -13.81 -16.93 -11.51
CA GLY A 551 -13.53 -16.84 -12.94
C GLY A 551 -13.75 -15.42 -13.48
N ASP A 552 -14.46 -15.32 -14.60
CA ASP A 552 -14.79 -14.05 -15.25
C ASP A 552 -16.22 -13.57 -14.92
N MET A 553 -16.82 -14.08 -13.84
CA MET A 553 -18.26 -13.91 -13.58
C MET A 553 -18.60 -13.04 -12.37
N SER A 554 -17.78 -13.09 -11.32
CA SER A 554 -18.03 -12.28 -10.12
C SER A 554 -16.81 -12.17 -9.22
N TRP A 555 -16.78 -11.10 -8.45
CA TRP A 555 -15.80 -10.90 -7.39
C TRP A 555 -16.47 -10.38 -6.11
N ARG A 556 -15.87 -10.71 -4.96
CA ARG A 556 -16.26 -10.16 -3.65
C ARG A 556 -15.03 -9.83 -2.84
N ARG A 557 -15.09 -8.75 -2.07
CA ARG A 557 -14.02 -8.29 -1.18
C ARG A 557 -14.53 -8.15 0.24
N TYR A 558 -13.79 -8.74 1.16
CA TYR A 558 -14.04 -8.68 2.59
C TYR A 558 -12.85 -8.03 3.28
N VAL A 559 -13.13 -7.26 4.32
CA VAL A 559 -12.11 -6.78 5.26
C VAL A 559 -12.31 -7.52 6.57
N SER A 560 -11.22 -8.03 7.15
CA SER A 560 -11.20 -8.75 8.42
C SER A 560 -10.20 -8.07 9.36
N ASP A 561 -10.68 -7.30 10.34
CA ASP A 561 -9.84 -6.57 11.28
C ASP A 561 -9.60 -7.40 12.57
N PRO A 562 -8.39 -7.96 12.77
CA PRO A 562 -8.07 -8.75 13.95
C PRO A 562 -7.81 -7.89 15.19
N THR A 563 -7.84 -6.56 15.11
CA THR A 563 -7.56 -5.68 16.25
C THR A 563 -8.65 -5.80 17.33
N GLU A 564 -8.23 -6.03 18.58
CA GLU A 564 -9.14 -6.07 19.74
C GLU A 564 -9.65 -4.66 20.08
N GLY A 565 -10.92 -4.54 20.45
CA GLY A 565 -11.56 -3.25 20.77
C GLY A 565 -12.17 -2.49 19.59
N VAL A 566 -12.11 -3.05 18.37
CA VAL A 566 -12.87 -2.55 17.20
C VAL A 566 -14.34 -2.95 17.32
N GLU A 567 -15.25 -2.03 16.95
CA GLU A 567 -16.70 -2.25 16.95
C GLU A 567 -17.10 -3.42 16.02
N GLU A 568 -17.97 -4.32 16.48
CA GLU A 568 -18.47 -5.43 15.68
C GLU A 568 -19.42 -4.93 14.56
N PRO A 569 -19.39 -5.51 13.34
CA PRO A 569 -18.72 -6.75 12.95
C PRO A 569 -17.27 -6.56 12.49
N ARG A 570 -16.37 -7.38 13.04
CA ARG A 570 -14.94 -7.37 12.69
C ARG A 570 -14.63 -7.91 11.28
N VAL A 571 -15.61 -8.57 10.64
CA VAL A 571 -15.53 -9.02 9.25
C VAL A 571 -16.72 -8.48 8.47
N TYR A 572 -16.46 -7.67 7.46
CA TYR A 572 -17.50 -7.03 6.67
C TYR A 572 -17.17 -7.01 5.18
N LEU A 573 -18.22 -6.97 4.37
CA LEU A 573 -18.14 -6.93 2.91
C LEU A 573 -17.89 -5.49 2.46
N THR A 574 -16.80 -5.26 1.72
CA THR A 574 -16.42 -3.92 1.24
C THR A 574 -16.69 -3.70 -0.24
N GLY A 575 -16.80 -4.76 -1.04
CA GLY A 575 -17.09 -4.63 -2.46
C GLY A 575 -17.57 -5.92 -3.09
N THR A 576 -18.39 -5.80 -4.12
CA THR A 576 -18.87 -6.90 -4.98
C THR A 576 -19.05 -6.39 -6.39
N GLY A 577 -18.76 -7.21 -7.39
CA GLY A 577 -19.03 -6.90 -8.79
C GLY A 577 -19.10 -8.14 -9.66
N GLU A 578 -19.48 -7.94 -10.92
CA GLU A 578 -19.67 -9.01 -11.92
C GLU A 578 -18.47 -9.12 -12.88
N ASP A 579 -17.64 -8.08 -12.98
CA ASP A 579 -16.46 -8.07 -13.86
C ASP A 579 -15.16 -8.06 -13.04
N PRO A 580 -14.29 -9.08 -13.14
CA PRO A 580 -12.98 -9.07 -12.47
C PRO A 580 -12.07 -7.93 -12.95
N ALA A 581 -12.37 -7.28 -14.08
CA ALA A 581 -11.65 -6.11 -14.57
C ALA A 581 -11.78 -4.89 -13.64
N GLU A 582 -12.81 -4.85 -12.78
CA GLU A 582 -13.01 -3.81 -11.78
C GLU A 582 -12.04 -3.94 -10.58
N VAL A 583 -11.47 -5.13 -10.38
CA VAL A 583 -10.49 -5.40 -9.33
C VAL A 583 -9.10 -5.00 -9.79
N GLU A 584 -8.31 -4.36 -8.95
CA GLU A 584 -6.93 -3.96 -9.26
C GLU A 584 -6.06 -5.16 -9.71
N ALA A 585 -5.19 -4.95 -10.71
CA ALA A 585 -4.42 -6.04 -11.33
C ALA A 585 -3.55 -6.83 -10.35
N SER A 586 -3.00 -6.17 -9.33
CA SER A 586 -2.24 -6.79 -8.22
C SER A 586 -3.08 -7.77 -7.40
N SER A 587 -4.36 -7.42 -7.18
CA SER A 587 -5.33 -8.21 -6.41
C SER A 587 -5.94 -9.38 -7.22
N ARG A 588 -5.62 -9.51 -8.51
CA ARG A 588 -6.05 -10.65 -9.34
C ARG A 588 -5.12 -11.85 -9.26
N GLN A 589 -3.90 -11.66 -8.76
CA GLN A 589 -2.93 -12.76 -8.60
C GLN A 589 -3.24 -13.55 -7.33
N PRO A 590 -3.60 -14.84 -7.43
CA PRO A 590 -3.96 -15.64 -6.26
C PRO A 590 -2.73 -15.94 -5.40
N ASN A 591 -2.83 -15.64 -4.10
CA ASN A 591 -1.82 -15.96 -3.09
C ASN A 591 -2.39 -16.76 -1.89
N ALA A 592 -3.69 -17.02 -1.92
CA ALA A 592 -4.41 -17.84 -0.95
C ALA A 592 -5.35 -18.82 -1.67
N ARG A 593 -5.71 -19.89 -0.97
CA ARG A 593 -6.60 -20.95 -1.47
C ARG A 593 -7.70 -21.25 -0.47
N MET A 594 -8.87 -21.59 -1.00
CA MET A 594 -10.03 -21.97 -0.21
C MET A 594 -10.34 -23.45 -0.40
N ASP A 595 -10.63 -24.15 0.69
CA ASP A 595 -11.08 -25.55 0.63
C ASP A 595 -12.59 -25.66 0.32
N SER A 596 -13.07 -26.88 0.07
CA SER A 596 -14.48 -27.15 -0.23
C SER A 596 -15.43 -26.90 0.96
N ARG A 597 -14.90 -26.68 2.17
CA ARG A 597 -15.66 -26.34 3.39
C ARG A 597 -15.71 -24.83 3.63
N GLY A 598 -15.00 -24.04 2.83
CA GLY A 598 -14.92 -22.60 2.96
C GLY A 598 -13.80 -22.07 3.83
N ARG A 599 -12.84 -22.91 4.21
CA ARG A 599 -11.66 -22.46 4.95
C ARG A 599 -10.61 -21.92 4.01
N LEU A 600 -10.18 -20.71 4.30
CA LEU A 600 -9.11 -20.00 3.61
C LEU A 600 -7.76 -20.30 4.25
N MET A 601 -6.74 -20.56 3.42
CA MET A 601 -5.36 -20.79 3.80
C MET A 601 -4.41 -20.04 2.86
N ILE A 602 -3.28 -19.54 3.38
CA ILE A 602 -2.23 -18.93 2.57
C ILE A 602 -1.56 -20.01 1.69
N GLY A 603 -1.28 -19.67 0.43
CA GLY A 603 -0.63 -20.55 -0.55
C GLY A 603 -1.36 -20.59 -1.89
N VAL A 604 -0.60 -20.80 -2.96
CA VAL A 604 -1.13 -20.89 -4.33
C VAL A 604 -1.75 -22.27 -4.56
N GLN A 605 -2.92 -22.32 -5.19
CA GLN A 605 -3.56 -23.59 -5.56
C GLN A 605 -2.76 -24.24 -6.70
N ALA A 606 -2.28 -25.47 -6.49
CA ALA A 606 -1.73 -26.27 -7.58
C ALA A 606 -2.85 -26.55 -8.57
N HIS A 607 -2.65 -26.15 -9.83
CA HIS A 607 -3.59 -26.35 -10.93
C HIS A 607 -3.70 -27.82 -11.33
#